data_AF-A0A1C5TAF6-F1
#
_entry.id   AF-A0A1C5TAF6-F1
#
_cell.length_a   1.000
_cell.length_b   1.000
_cell.length_c   1.000
_cell.angle_alpha   90.00
_cell.angle_beta   90.00
_cell.angle_gamma   90.00
#
_symmetry.space_group_name_H-M   'P 1'
#
loop_
_entity.id
_entity.type
_entity.pdbx_description
1 polymer ?
#
loop_
_entity_poly.entity_id
_entity_poly.type
_entity_poly.pdbx_seq_one_letter_code
_entity_poly.pdbx_strand_id
1 'polypeptide(L)'
;MAYIYNIKTTVSTECLNKDVIKICRSDPLNYIVSDSLDDLNKQIKQLEGIDESIKPNKPVSKMKLDELKAYAEELGIENIDSLTKEELIAVIKQNG
;
A
#
# COMPACT_ATOMS: atom_id res chain seq x y z
N MET A 1 -23.29 16.29 -6.67
CA MET A 1 -22.09 16.08 -7.50
C MET A 1 -21.11 15.38 -6.60
N ALA A 2 -20.38 14.41 -7.14
CA ALA A 2 -19.43 13.61 -6.39
C ALA A 2 -18.16 13.42 -7.20
N TYR A 3 -17.08 13.14 -6.50
CA TYR A 3 -15.77 12.89 -7.08
C TYR A 3 -15.50 11.39 -7.05
N ILE A 4 -15.10 10.87 -8.19
CA ILE A 4 -14.69 9.47 -8.33
C ILE A 4 -13.23 9.42 -8.69
N TYR A 5 -12.52 8.43 -8.16
CA TYR A 5 -11.13 8.14 -8.52
C TYR A 5 -11.04 6.72 -9.02
N ASN A 6 -10.53 6.55 -10.25
CA ASN A 6 -10.23 5.25 -10.81
C ASN A 6 -8.82 4.81 -10.38
N ILE A 7 -8.76 3.73 -9.62
CA ILE A 7 -7.51 3.18 -9.05
C ILE A 7 -6.60 2.60 -10.16
N LYS A 8 -7.17 2.07 -11.24
CA LYS A 8 -6.41 1.49 -12.36
C LYS A 8 -5.78 2.56 -13.24
N THR A 9 -6.52 3.64 -13.53
CA THR A 9 -6.07 4.69 -14.45
C THR A 9 -5.48 5.89 -13.73
N THR A 10 -5.56 5.95 -12.40
CA THR A 10 -5.11 7.05 -11.54
C THR A 10 -5.76 8.40 -11.87
N VAL A 11 -6.98 8.37 -12.40
CA VAL A 11 -7.73 9.55 -12.83
C VAL A 11 -8.86 9.85 -11.86
N SER A 12 -8.94 11.09 -11.39
CA SER A 12 -10.10 11.64 -10.70
C SER A 12 -11.06 12.33 -11.68
N THR A 13 -12.36 12.21 -11.44
CA THR A 13 -13.38 12.83 -12.29
C THR A 13 -14.54 13.31 -11.41
N GLU A 14 -15.06 14.49 -11.72
CA GLU A 14 -16.28 15.01 -11.11
C GLU A 14 -17.50 14.56 -11.94
N CYS A 15 -18.47 13.91 -11.29
CA CYS A 15 -19.65 13.36 -11.95
C CYS A 15 -20.93 13.61 -11.13
N LEU A 16 -22.08 13.46 -11.78
CA LEU A 16 -23.38 13.46 -11.10
C LEU A 16 -23.60 12.14 -10.34
N ASN A 17 -24.34 12.18 -9.23
CA ASN A 17 -24.59 11.00 -8.39
C ASN A 17 -25.23 9.84 -9.16
N LYS A 18 -26.04 10.14 -10.20
CA LYS A 18 -26.63 9.13 -11.10
C LYS A 18 -25.57 8.36 -11.88
N ASP A 19 -24.53 9.03 -12.35
CA ASP A 19 -23.42 8.44 -13.09
C ASP A 19 -22.50 7.64 -12.17
N VAL A 20 -22.26 8.11 -10.94
CA VAL A 20 -21.53 7.36 -9.91
C VAL A 20 -22.15 5.99 -9.66
N ILE A 21 -23.48 5.92 -9.50
CA ILE A 21 -24.20 4.65 -9.30
C ILE A 21 -23.99 3.69 -10.48
N LYS A 22 -23.96 4.22 -11.71
CA LYS A 22 -23.72 3.42 -12.92
C LYS A 22 -22.30 2.85 -12.94
N ILE A 23 -21.31 3.68 -12.58
CA ILE A 23 -19.89 3.29 -12.55
C ILE A 23 -19.65 2.25 -11.46
N CYS A 24 -20.14 2.47 -10.24
CA CYS A 24 -20.02 1.51 -9.14
C CYS A 24 -20.77 0.21 -9.39
N ARG A 25 -21.84 0.22 -10.21
CA ARG A 25 -22.49 -1.02 -10.66
C ARG A 25 -21.67 -1.81 -11.66
N SER A 26 -20.96 -1.12 -12.55
CA SER A 26 -20.12 -1.78 -13.56
C SER A 26 -18.80 -2.28 -12.98
N ASP A 27 -18.18 -1.54 -12.07
CA ASP A 27 -16.83 -1.85 -11.57
C ASP A 27 -16.58 -1.35 -10.13
N PRO A 28 -17.24 -1.93 -9.11
CA PRO A 28 -17.25 -1.43 -7.73
C PRO A 28 -15.89 -1.46 -7.03
N LEU A 29 -14.96 -2.30 -7.49
CA LEU A 29 -13.69 -2.55 -6.81
C LEU A 29 -12.56 -1.60 -7.23
N ASN A 30 -12.73 -0.88 -8.34
CA ASN A 30 -11.66 -0.04 -8.91
C ASN A 30 -11.94 1.46 -8.78
N TYR A 31 -13.00 1.84 -8.07
CA TYR A 31 -13.39 3.22 -7.89
C TYR A 31 -13.53 3.57 -6.42
N ILE A 32 -12.93 4.69 -6.05
CA ILE A 32 -13.20 5.39 -4.78
C ILE A 32 -14.19 6.49 -5.10
N VAL A 33 -15.19 6.67 -4.24
CA VAL A 33 -16.19 7.72 -4.38
C VAL A 33 -16.17 8.57 -3.12
N SER A 34 -16.17 9.89 -3.29
CA SER A 34 -16.39 10.81 -2.19
C SER A 34 -17.16 12.05 -2.64
N ASP A 35 -17.98 12.61 -1.76
CA ASP A 35 -18.72 13.85 -2.01
C ASP A 35 -17.84 15.10 -1.89
N SER A 36 -16.63 14.97 -1.34
CA SER A 36 -15.64 16.05 -1.18
C SER A 36 -14.32 15.71 -1.85
N LEU A 37 -13.77 16.65 -2.62
CA LEU A 37 -12.46 16.48 -3.26
C LEU A 37 -11.32 16.33 -2.24
N ASP A 38 -11.39 17.02 -1.11
CA ASP A 38 -10.40 16.92 -0.04
C ASP A 38 -10.39 15.52 0.60
N ASP A 39 -11.58 14.99 0.91
CA ASP A 39 -11.73 13.63 1.43
C ASP A 39 -11.29 12.57 0.41
N LEU A 40 -11.62 12.76 -0.87
CA LEU A 40 -11.12 11.90 -1.95
C LEU A 40 -9.59 11.89 -2.00
N ASN A 41 -8.95 13.06 -1.97
CA ASN A 41 -7.49 13.16 -1.95
C ASN A 41 -6.87 12.52 -0.69
N LYS A 42 -7.53 12.64 0.46
CA LYS A 42 -7.10 11.95 1.69
C LYS A 42 -7.21 10.44 1.56
N GLN A 43 -8.25 9.92 0.90
CA GLN A 43 -8.40 8.49 0.61
C GLN A 43 -7.37 8.01 -0.42
N ILE A 44 -7.12 8.78 -1.49
CA ILE A 44 -6.08 8.50 -2.49
C ILE A 44 -4.70 8.49 -1.83
N LYS A 45 -4.38 9.50 -1.01
CA LYS A 45 -3.11 9.57 -0.27
C LYS A 45 -2.96 8.46 0.75
N GLN A 46 -4.06 7.96 1.32
CA GLN A 46 -4.01 6.74 2.12
C GLN A 46 -3.71 5.54 1.23
N LEU A 47 -4.33 5.38 0.06
CA LEU A 47 -4.01 4.29 -0.87
C LEU A 47 -2.58 4.34 -1.42
N GLU A 48 -2.09 5.51 -1.82
CA GLU A 48 -0.70 5.73 -2.25
C GLU A 48 0.28 5.67 -1.06
N GLY A 49 -0.19 6.01 0.15
CA GLY A 49 0.53 5.90 1.41
C GLY A 49 0.47 4.50 2.05
N ILE A 50 -0.36 3.59 1.53
CA ILE A 50 -0.37 2.16 1.83
C ILE A 50 0.62 1.46 0.85
N ASP A 51 1.82 2.03 0.69
CA ASP A 51 3.02 1.28 0.23
C ASP A 51 3.76 0.65 1.43
N GLU A 52 3.14 0.55 2.63
CA GLU A 52 3.81 0.03 3.84
C GLU A 52 3.04 -0.98 4.69
N SER A 53 1.75 -1.28 4.50
CA SER A 53 1.05 -2.14 5.49
C SER A 53 0.08 -3.19 4.99
N ILE A 54 -0.30 -3.27 3.70
CA ILE A 54 -1.21 -4.34 3.23
C ILE A 54 -0.76 -4.90 1.88
N LYS A 55 0.38 -5.58 1.88
CA LYS A 55 0.66 -6.76 1.05
C LYS A 55 1.45 -7.72 1.95
N PRO A 56 1.11 -9.02 2.06
CA PRO A 56 1.96 -10.01 2.72
C PRO A 56 3.25 -10.31 1.92
N ASN A 57 3.77 -9.32 1.19
CA ASN A 57 4.97 -9.42 0.39
C ASN A 57 5.60 -8.03 0.21
N LYS A 58 5.69 -7.27 1.30
CA LYS A 58 6.56 -6.11 1.36
C LYS A 58 7.97 -6.65 1.11
N PRO A 59 8.66 -6.25 0.04
CA PRO A 59 9.99 -6.78 -0.20
C PRO A 59 10.84 -6.30 0.96
N VAL A 60 11.31 -7.24 1.77
CA VAL A 60 12.33 -7.07 2.81
C VAL A 60 13.47 -6.15 2.27
N SER A 61 13.71 -6.17 0.95
CA SER A 61 14.59 -5.25 0.20
C SER A 61 14.33 -3.74 0.35
N LYS A 62 13.11 -3.29 0.65
CA LYS A 62 12.76 -1.87 0.86
C LYS A 62 12.88 -1.42 2.31
N MET A 63 12.94 -2.33 3.28
CA MET A 63 13.08 -1.97 4.70
C MET A 63 14.47 -1.36 4.99
N LYS A 64 14.54 -0.53 6.03
CA LYS A 64 15.82 0.01 6.54
C LYS A 64 16.58 -1.08 7.28
N LEU A 65 17.90 -0.93 7.40
CA LEU A 65 18.75 -1.92 8.07
C LEU A 65 18.33 -2.13 9.54
N ASP A 66 17.96 -1.06 10.26
CA ASP A 66 17.39 -1.17 11.62
C ASP A 66 16.10 -2.00 11.67
N GLU A 67 15.18 -1.80 10.74
CA GLU A 67 13.91 -2.56 10.72
C GLU A 67 14.14 -4.03 10.33
N LEU A 68 15.08 -4.27 9.43
CA LEU A 68 15.51 -5.62 9.09
C LEU A 68 16.13 -6.33 10.29
N LYS A 69 16.93 -5.62 11.10
CA LYS A 69 17.53 -6.19 12.29
C LYS A 69 16.48 -6.57 13.31
N ALA A 70 15.57 -5.64 13.64
CA ALA A 70 14.47 -5.90 14.54
C ALA A 70 13.62 -7.11 14.09
N TYR A 71 13.29 -7.17 12.79
CA TYR A 71 12.51 -8.28 12.24
C TYR A 71 13.25 -9.63 12.31
N ALA A 72 14.56 -9.64 12.07
CA ALA A 72 15.36 -10.85 12.19
C ALA A 72 15.49 -11.30 13.67
N GLU A 73 15.62 -10.37 14.62
CA GLU A 73 15.59 -10.69 16.05
C GLU A 73 14.22 -11.27 16.47
N GLU A 74 13.12 -10.72 15.96
CA GLU A 74 11.77 -11.25 16.21
C GLU A 74 11.59 -12.68 15.65
N LEU A 75 12.27 -13.02 14.55
CA LEU A 75 12.32 -14.38 14.00
C LEU A 75 13.28 -15.31 14.77
N GLY A 76 14.03 -14.80 15.75
CA GLY A 76 15.00 -15.57 16.52
C GLY A 76 16.34 -15.79 15.80
N ILE A 77 16.68 -14.92 14.85
CA ILE A 77 17.91 -15.01 14.05
C ILE A 77 19.03 -14.26 14.79
N GLU A 78 19.95 -15.02 15.38
CA GLU A 78 21.11 -14.49 16.10
C GLU A 78 22.27 -14.15 15.12
N ASN A 79 23.22 -13.30 15.53
CA ASN A 79 24.38 -12.86 14.71
C ASN A 79 24.07 -11.96 13.49
N ILE A 80 22.92 -11.29 13.48
CA ILE A 80 22.56 -10.34 12.42
C ILE A 80 23.36 -9.03 12.43
N ASP A 81 24.14 -8.77 13.49
CA ASP A 81 24.84 -7.49 13.68
C ASP A 81 26.02 -7.33 12.70
N SER A 82 26.62 -8.45 12.30
CA SER A 82 27.70 -8.52 11.30
C SER A 82 27.20 -8.69 9.86
N LEU A 83 25.88 -8.86 9.66
CA LEU A 83 25.30 -9.05 8.32
C LEU A 83 25.08 -7.70 7.63
N THR A 84 25.40 -7.66 6.34
CA THR A 84 25.04 -6.51 5.50
C THR A 84 23.55 -6.51 5.22
N LYS A 85 23.01 -5.37 4.77
CA LYS A 85 21.59 -5.23 4.43
C LYS A 85 21.11 -6.38 3.54
N GLU A 86 21.89 -6.71 2.50
CA GLU A 86 21.55 -7.73 1.50
C GLU A 86 21.53 -9.14 2.09
N GLU A 87 22.54 -9.49 2.90
CA GLU A 87 22.60 -10.78 3.58
C GLU A 87 21.46 -10.95 4.58
N LEU A 88 21.17 -9.89 5.35
CA LEU A 88 20.07 -9.89 6.31
C LEU A 88 18.71 -10.08 5.61
N ILE A 89 18.49 -9.42 4.47
CA ILE A 89 17.31 -9.63 3.62
C ILE A 89 17.20 -11.08 3.15
N ALA A 90 18.31 -11.68 2.70
CA ALA A 90 18.33 -13.05 2.21
C ALA A 90 17.99 -14.05 3.31
N VAL A 91 18.59 -13.88 4.50
CA VAL A 91 18.36 -14.74 5.67
C VAL A 91 16.92 -14.63 6.16
N ILE A 92 16.36 -13.43 6.25
CA ILE A 92 14.95 -13.21 6.61
C ILE A 92 14.02 -13.90 5.59
N LYS A 93 14.28 -13.76 4.28
CA LYS A 93 13.48 -14.42 3.23
C LYS A 93 13.58 -15.94 3.24
N GLN A 94 14.67 -16.49 3.75
CA GLN A 94 14.88 -17.93 3.84
C GLN A 94 14.23 -18.55 5.08
N ASN A 95 14.04 -17.75 6.14
CA ASN A 95 13.46 -18.17 7.43
C ASN A 95 12.00 -17.72 7.65
N GLY A 96 11.42 -16.94 6.71
CA GLY A 96 10.05 -16.44 6.75
C GLY A 96 9.09 -17.15 5.79
#